data_AF-A0A7X4CAL0-F1
#
_entry.id   AF-A0A7X4CAL0-F1
#
_cell.length_a   1.000
_cell.length_b   1.000
_cell.length_c   1.000
_cell.angle_alpha   90.00
_cell.angle_beta   90.00
_cell.angle_gamma   90.00
#
_symmetry.space_group_name_H-M   'P 1'
#
loop_
_entity.id
_entity.type
_entity.pdbx_description
1 polymer ?
#
loop_
_entity_poly.entity_id
_entity_poly.type
_entity_poly.pdbx_seq_one_letter_code
_entity_poly.pdbx_strand_id
1 'polypeptide(L)' 'MVSDPISTTGEIGQQLAAMDGNAVAAIARRLEEDDYADAFAGLRDWHLLRALAIHRPDLVRPYRHLIDQEPFDED' A
#
# COMPACT_ATOMS: atom_id res chain seq x y z
N MET A 1 17.96 -25.74 8.77
CA MET A 1 18.10 -24.75 7.68
C MET A 1 17.44 -23.49 8.20
N VAL A 2 18.24 -22.55 8.71
CA VAL A 2 17.72 -21.34 9.36
C VAL A 2 17.49 -20.35 8.23
N SER A 3 16.25 -19.94 7.99
CA SER A 3 15.96 -18.93 6.97
C SER A 3 16.64 -17.62 7.37
N ASP A 4 17.50 -17.09 6.49
CA ASP A 4 18.19 -15.82 6.70
C ASP A 4 17.17 -14.67 6.82
N PRO A 5 17.18 -13.89 7.93
CA PRO A 5 16.20 -12.83 8.17
C PRO A 5 16.40 -11.56 7.32
N ILE A 6 17.34 -11.59 6.35
CA ILE A 6 17.72 -10.42 5.54
C ILE A 6 17.09 -10.43 4.13
N SER A 7 16.53 -11.56 3.68
CA SER A 7 15.91 -11.65 2.33
C SER A 7 14.63 -10.83 2.17
N THR A 8 13.90 -10.57 3.26
CA THR A 8 12.56 -9.96 3.24
C THR A 8 12.52 -8.59 2.56
N THR A 9 13.56 -7.76 2.73
CA THR A 9 13.57 -6.40 2.13
C THR A 9 13.72 -6.44 0.60
N GLY A 10 14.47 -7.40 0.06
CA GLY A 10 14.64 -7.57 -1.38
C GLY A 10 13.39 -8.13 -2.07
N GLU A 11 12.70 -9.06 -1.40
CA GLU A 11 11.47 -9.69 -1.89
C GLU A 11 10.31 -8.68 -1.99
N ILE A 12 10.16 -7.80 -0.99
CA ILE A 12 9.13 -6.73 -1.01
C ILE A 12 9.36 -5.79 -2.19
N GLY A 13 10.62 -5.38 -2.45
CA GLY A 13 10.94 -4.50 -3.58
C GLY A 13 10.60 -5.12 -4.93
N GLN A 14 10.85 -6.42 -5.11
CA GLN A 14 10.48 -7.16 -6.32
C GLN A 14 8.96 -7.28 -6.48
N GLN A 15 8.25 -7.54 -5.39
CA GLN A 15 6.79 -7.63 -5.41
C GLN A 15 6.16 -6.29 -5.80
N LEU A 16 6.64 -5.17 -5.24
CA LEU A 16 6.20 -3.82 -5.61
C LEU A 16 6.52 -3.49 -7.07
N ALA A 17 7.67 -3.92 -7.57
CA ALA A 17 8.06 -3.69 -8.96
C ALA A 17 7.19 -4.47 -9.97
N ALA A 18 6.62 -5.61 -9.55
CA ALA A 18 5.72 -6.42 -10.35
C ALA A 18 4.27 -5.88 -10.38
N MET A 19 3.92 -4.92 -9.53
CA MET A 19 2.59 -4.33 -9.50
C MET A 19 2.37 -3.38 -10.68
N ASP A 20 1.19 -3.49 -11.29
CA ASP A 20 0.74 -2.63 -12.38
C ASP A 20 -0.37 -1.67 -11.92
N GLY A 21 -0.78 -0.77 -12.81
CA GLY A 21 -1.81 0.23 -12.50
C GLY A 21 -3.17 -0.39 -12.14
N ASN A 22 -3.51 -1.55 -12.69
CA ASN A 22 -4.79 -2.21 -12.40
C ASN A 22 -4.81 -2.79 -10.98
N ALA A 23 -3.71 -3.41 -10.56
CA ALA A 23 -3.54 -3.91 -9.20
C ALA A 23 -3.61 -2.77 -8.18
N VAL A 24 -2.96 -1.63 -8.47
CA VAL A 24 -3.01 -0.44 -7.61
C VAL A 24 -4.41 0.17 -7.56
N ALA A 25 -5.10 0.28 -8.71
CA ALA A 25 -6.48 0.77 -8.76
C ALA A 25 -7.44 -0.10 -7.94
N ALA A 26 -7.26 -1.43 -7.97
CA ALA A 26 -8.07 -2.35 -7.17
C ALA A 26 -7.85 -2.17 -5.67
N ILE A 27 -6.63 -1.87 -5.22
CA ILE A 27 -6.32 -1.55 -3.83
C ILE A 27 -6.98 -0.23 -3.43
N ALA A 28 -6.78 0.82 -4.23
CA ALA A 28 -7.35 2.14 -3.97
C ALA A 28 -8.88 2.08 -3.84
N ARG A 29 -9.55 1.34 -4.73
CA ARG A 29 -11.00 1.12 -4.68
C ARG A 29 -11.45 0.47 -3.37
N ARG A 30 -10.76 -0.58 -2.90
CA ARG A 30 -11.11 -1.23 -1.62
C ARG A 30 -10.94 -0.28 -0.43
N LEU A 31 -9.88 0.54 -0.45
CA LEU A 31 -9.66 1.59 0.57
C LEU A 31 -10.75 2.66 0.55
N GLU A 32 -11.22 3.08 -0.63
CA GLU A 32 -12.31 4.05 -0.75
C GLU A 32 -13.66 3.50 -0.31
N GLU A 33 -13.94 2.24 -0.64
CA GLU A 33 -15.21 1.58 -0.31
C GLU A 33 -15.25 1.05 1.14
N ASP A 34 -14.10 1.06 1.84
CA ASP A 34 -13.89 0.35 3.12
C ASP A 34 -14.34 -1.14 3.05
N ASP A 35 -14.15 -1.77 1.88
CA ASP A 35 -14.60 -3.14 1.59
C ASP A 35 -13.60 -4.17 2.12
N TYR A 36 -13.55 -4.29 3.45
CA TYR A 36 -12.67 -5.20 4.16
C TYR A 36 -13.41 -6.09 5.15
N ALA A 37 -12.98 -7.35 5.24
CA ALA A 37 -13.49 -8.29 6.23
C ALA A 37 -13.10 -7.89 7.68
N ASP A 38 -12.00 -7.16 7.85
CA ASP A 38 -11.49 -6.69 9.14
C ASP A 38 -10.59 -5.45 8.97
N ALA A 39 -10.42 -4.68 10.06
CA ALA A 39 -9.64 -3.44 10.06
C ALA A 39 -8.15 -3.65 9.71
N PHE A 40 -7.56 -4.82 10.01
CA PHE A 40 -6.17 -5.08 9.66
C PHE A 40 -6.00 -5.31 8.15
N ALA A 41 -7.03 -5.79 7.46
CA ALA A 41 -7.00 -5.91 6.00
C ALA A 41 -6.92 -4.54 5.33
N GLY A 42 -7.72 -3.57 5.77
CA GLY A 42 -7.61 -2.19 5.31
C GLY A 42 -6.24 -1.58 5.62
N LEU A 43 -5.72 -1.80 6.82
CA LEU A 43 -4.41 -1.30 7.23
C LEU A 43 -3.25 -1.85 6.36
N ARG A 44 -3.31 -3.13 5.98
CA ARG A 44 -2.31 -3.73 5.07
C ARG A 44 -2.32 -3.09 3.70
N ASP A 45 -3.50 -2.91 3.12
CA ASP A 45 -3.65 -2.28 1.80
C ASP A 45 -3.23 -0.82 1.82
N TRP A 46 -3.52 -0.11 2.92
CA TRP A 46 -3.04 1.26 3.13
C TRP A 46 -1.50 1.32 3.21
N HIS A 47 -0.87 0.43 3.98
CA HIS A 47 0.60 0.36 4.03
C HIS A 47 1.22 -0.01 2.68
N LEU A 48 0.58 -0.90 1.91
CA LEU A 48 1.03 -1.27 0.58
C LEU A 48 0.98 -0.08 -0.38
N LEU A 49 -0.11 0.71 -0.36
CA LEU A 49 -0.25 1.92 -1.16
C LEU A 49 0.81 2.97 -0.78
N ARG A 50 1.15 3.09 0.51
CA ARG A 50 2.26 3.96 0.98
C ARG A 50 3.63 3.48 0.51
N ALA A 51 3.90 2.18 0.55
CA ALA A 51 5.15 1.62 0.04
C ALA A 51 5.28 1.89 -1.48
N LEU A 52 4.19 1.70 -2.24
CA LEU A 52 4.14 2.06 -3.66
C LEU A 52 4.41 3.55 -3.90
N ALA A 53 3.93 4.44 -3.05
CA ALA A 53 4.19 5.87 -3.19
C ALA A 53 5.70 6.21 -3.08
N ILE A 54 6.47 5.44 -2.31
CA ILE A 54 7.92 5.60 -2.16
C ILE A 54 8.66 5.01 -3.37
N HIS A 55 8.28 3.81 -3.81
CA HIS A 55 9.04 3.06 -4.83
C HIS A 55 8.57 3.31 -6.27
N ARG A 56 7.30 3.65 -6.47
CA ARG A 56 6.60 3.76 -7.77
C ARG A 56 5.54 4.88 -7.74
N PRO A 57 5.93 6.15 -7.47
CA PRO A 57 5.00 7.25 -7.24
C PRO A 57 4.02 7.51 -8.39
N ASP A 58 4.40 7.22 -9.64
CA ASP A 58 3.54 7.40 -10.82
C ASP A 58 2.25 6.57 -10.74
N LEU A 59 2.30 5.38 -10.14
CA LEU A 59 1.13 4.51 -10.00
C LEU A 59 0.17 4.99 -8.91
N VAL A 60 0.66 5.74 -7.93
CA VAL A 60 -0.11 6.16 -6.74
C VAL A 60 -0.56 7.62 -6.83
N ARG A 61 -0.04 8.39 -7.79
CA ARG A 61 -0.37 9.81 -7.98
C ARG A 61 -1.88 10.13 -7.94
N PRO A 62 -2.79 9.33 -8.55
CA PRO A 62 -4.23 9.59 -8.49
C PRO A 62 -4.87 9.31 -7.11
N TYR A 63 -4.18 8.55 -6.26
CA TYR A 63 -4.69 7.99 -5.00
C TYR A 63 -4.02 8.61 -3.77
N ARG A 64 -3.34 9.75 -3.94
CA ARG A 64 -2.54 10.36 -2.87
C ARG A 64 -3.39 10.75 -1.66
N HIS A 65 -4.66 11.11 -1.86
CA HIS A 65 -5.61 11.43 -0.77
C HIS A 65 -5.86 10.25 0.19
N LEU A 66 -5.65 9.01 -0.24
CA LEU A 66 -5.82 7.83 0.62
C LEU A 66 -4.64 7.61 1.58
N ILE A 67 -3.47 8.13 1.23
CA ILE A 67 -2.22 7.95 2.01
C ILE A 67 -1.80 9.21 2.76
N ASP A 68 -2.18 10.38 2.26
CA ASP A 68 -1.90 11.69 2.81
C ASP A 68 -3.04 12.04 3.78
N GLN A 69 -3.12 11.30 4.88
CA GLN A 69 -3.98 11.71 5.99
C GLN A 69 -3.30 12.89 6.67
N GLU A 70 -3.82 14.10 6.42
CA GLU A 70 -3.53 15.29 7.23
C GLU A 70 -3.68 14.91 8.72
N PRO A 71 -2.88 15.50 9.63
CA PRO A 71 -3.05 15.26 11.06
C PRO A 71 -4.51 15.48 11.44
N PHE A 72 -5.03 14.59 12.29
CA PHE A 72 -6.40 14.68 12.78
C PHE A 72 -6.57 16.05 13.46
N ASP A 73 -7.38 16.94 12.88
CA ASP A 73 -7.77 18.19 13.53
C ASP A 73 -8.73 17.81 14.68
N GLU A 74 -8.17 17.59 15.87
CA GLU A 74 -8.94 17.53 17.12
C GLU A 74 -9.34 18.98 17.49
N ASP A 75 -10.61 19.35 17.29
CA ASP A 75 -11.24 20.54 17.91
C ASP A 75 -11.39 20.38 19.44
#